data_AF-A0AAX0PX08-F1
#
_entry.id   AF-A0AAX0PX08-F1
#
_cell.length_a   1.000
_cell.length_b   1.000
_cell.length_c   1.000
_cell.angle_alpha   90.00
_cell.angle_beta   90.00
_cell.angle_gamma   90.00
#
_symmetry.space_group_name_H-M   'P 1'
#
loop_
_entity.id
_entity.type
_entity.pdbx_description
1 polymer ?
#
loop_
_entity_poly.entity_id
_entity_poly.type
_entity_poly.pdbx_seq_one_letter_code
_entity_poly.pdbx_strand_id
1 'polypeptide(L)'
;MKERIVIYPAIFKPIEDNVYFISFPDVKGAITEGHGLKNAFEMAADALGTILFDEKKLPKMTDPAEIKIEEPGAFVTLVSTDLTKSAANFKKTVRKNCIINNKKFRNSID
;
A
#
# COMPACT_ATOMS: atom_id res chain seq x y z
N MET A 1 4.04 -13.31 -21.31
CA MET A 1 3.15 -12.93 -20.19
C MET A 1 2.83 -11.46 -20.36
N LYS A 2 1.57 -11.04 -20.26
CA LYS A 2 1.18 -9.65 -20.50
C LYS A 2 1.51 -8.85 -19.24
N GLU A 3 2.46 -7.95 -19.31
CA GLU A 3 2.78 -7.02 -18.22
C GLU A 3 1.52 -6.18 -17.95
N ARG A 4 1.05 -6.19 -16.70
CA ARG A 4 -0.14 -5.46 -16.28
C ARG A 4 0.33 -4.26 -15.48
N ILE A 5 0.79 -3.25 -16.21
CA ILE A 5 1.22 -1.98 -15.66
C ILE A 5 -0.02 -1.15 -15.35
N VAL A 6 -0.10 -0.65 -14.12
CA VAL A 6 -1.17 0.25 -13.67
C VAL A 6 -0.55 1.53 -13.12
N ILE A 7 -1.24 2.65 -13.30
CA ILE A 7 -0.79 3.98 -12.89
C ILE A 7 -1.94 4.61 -12.13
N TYR A 8 -1.65 5.12 -10.93
CA TYR A 8 -2.62 5.86 -10.13
C TYR A 8 -1.98 7.09 -9.50
N PRO A 9 -2.77 8.15 -9.25
CA PRO A 9 -2.31 9.30 -8.50
C PRO A 9 -2.12 8.91 -7.03
N ALA A 10 -0.99 9.32 -6.47
CA ALA A 10 -0.68 9.19 -5.06
C ALA A 10 -0.43 10.58 -4.48
N ILE A 11 -0.97 10.81 -3.28
CA ILE A 11 -0.78 12.03 -2.51
C ILE A 11 0.38 11.77 -1.55
N PHE A 12 1.45 12.55 -1.67
CA PHE A 12 2.58 12.52 -0.75
C PHE A 12 2.44 13.68 0.21
N LYS A 13 2.29 13.36 1.49
CA LYS A 13 2.21 14.31 2.59
C LYS A 13 3.50 14.24 3.42
N PRO A 14 4.29 15.31 3.52
CA PRO A 14 5.43 15.33 4.44
C PRO A 14 4.90 15.36 5.88
N ILE A 15 5.44 14.51 6.75
CA ILE A 15 5.15 14.53 8.19
C ILE A 15 6.32 15.19 8.94
N GLU A 16 7.19 14.41 9.56
CA GLU A 16 8.35 14.84 10.35
C GLU A 16 9.53 13.92 9.98
N ASP A 17 10.76 14.36 10.25
CA ASP A 17 11.99 13.58 10.03
C ASP A 17 12.15 12.99 8.62
N ASN A 18 11.76 13.75 7.58
CA ASN A 18 11.86 13.35 6.17
C ASN A 18 11.02 12.10 5.84
N VAL A 19 9.98 11.81 6.62
CA VAL A 19 9.00 10.75 6.34
C VAL A 19 7.85 11.32 5.52
N TYR A 20 7.47 10.58 4.48
CA TYR A 20 6.32 10.90 3.64
C TYR A 20 5.22 9.87 3.87
N PHE A 21 4.04 10.37 4.21
CA PHE A 21 2.83 9.59 4.21
C PHE A 21 2.21 9.61 2.81
N ILE A 22 1.87 8.43 2.31
CA ILE A 22 1.39 8.23 0.96
C ILE A 22 0.00 7.63 1.02
N SER A 23 -0.94 8.25 0.32
CA SER A 23 -2.28 7.73 0.17
C SER A 23 -2.74 7.76 -1.28
N PHE A 24 -3.53 6.76 -1.66
CA PHE A 24 -4.17 6.69 -2.96
C PHE A 24 -5.67 6.96 -2.81
N PRO A 25 -6.21 8.06 -3.35
CA PRO A 25 -7.64 8.36 -3.25
C PRO A 25 -8.50 7.32 -3.99
N ASP A 26 -8.00 6.78 -5.10
CA ASP A 26 -8.71 5.82 -5.95
C ASP A 26 -8.70 4.39 -5.42
N VAL A 27 -7.67 4.05 -4.64
CA VAL A 27 -7.43 2.70 -4.14
C VAL A 27 -7.65 2.69 -2.63
N LYS A 28 -8.89 2.40 -2.22
CA LYS A 28 -9.26 2.32 -0.80
C LYS A 28 -8.36 1.31 -0.08
N GLY A 29 -7.70 1.76 0.97
CA GLY A 29 -6.81 0.92 1.79
C GLY A 29 -5.35 0.86 1.32
N ALA A 30 -5.02 1.45 0.16
CA ALA A 30 -3.62 1.67 -0.21
C ALA A 30 -3.11 2.92 0.51
N ILE A 31 -2.55 2.70 1.69
CA ILE A 31 -1.82 3.70 2.47
C ILE A 31 -0.46 3.12 2.82
N THR A 32 0.56 3.96 2.79
CA THR A 32 1.92 3.56 3.14
C THR A 32 2.72 4.78 3.58
N GLU A 33 3.91 4.53 4.09
CA GLU A 33 4.84 5.56 4.53
C GLU A 33 6.25 5.16 4.09
N GLY A 34 7.08 6.16 3.84
CA GLY A 34 8.46 5.92 3.45
C GLY A 34 9.38 7.02 3.93
N HIS A 35 10.58 6.62 4.34
CA HIS A 35 11.62 7.53 4.79
C HIS A 35 12.41 8.08 3.60
N GLY A 36 12.23 9.36 3.29
CA GLY A 36 12.77 10.04 2.13
C GLY A 36 12.04 9.68 0.84
N LEU A 37 12.21 10.53 -0.19
CA LEU A 37 11.48 10.41 -1.46
C LEU A 37 11.68 9.05 -2.14
N LYS A 38 12.92 8.55 -2.25
CA LYS A 38 13.21 7.28 -2.94
C LYS A 38 12.45 6.11 -2.31
N ASN A 39 12.55 5.95 -0.99
CA ASN A 39 11.89 4.87 -0.28
C ASN A 39 10.36 5.04 -0.33
N ALA A 40 9.88 6.27 -0.22
CA ALA A 40 8.46 6.60 -0.35
C ALA A 40 7.90 6.16 -1.72
N PHE A 41 8.61 6.39 -2.82
CA PHE A 41 8.19 5.89 -4.15
C PHE A 41 8.21 4.37 -4.27
N GLU A 42 9.25 3.72 -3.73
CA GLU A 42 9.34 2.25 -3.70
C GLU A 42 8.17 1.65 -2.91
N MET A 43 7.88 2.22 -1.75
CA MET A 43 6.79 1.76 -0.89
C MET A 43 5.41 2.03 -1.49
N ALA A 44 5.23 3.17 -2.15
CA ALA A 44 4.01 3.47 -2.89
C ALA A 44 3.73 2.43 -3.99
N ALA A 45 4.75 2.06 -4.77
CA ALA A 45 4.62 1.08 -5.85
C ALA A 45 4.27 -0.31 -5.30
N ASP A 46 4.93 -0.73 -4.21
CA ASP A 46 4.69 -2.02 -3.57
C ASP A 46 3.30 -2.10 -2.92
N ALA A 47 2.88 -1.04 -2.21
CA ALA A 47 1.55 -0.97 -1.60
C ALA A 47 0.44 -1.04 -2.66
N LEU A 48 0.60 -0.30 -3.75
CA LEU A 48 -0.35 -0.33 -4.86
C LEU A 48 -0.42 -1.72 -5.52
N GLY A 49 0.73 -2.36 -5.71
CA GLY A 49 0.81 -3.72 -6.23
C GLY A 49 0.16 -4.73 -5.30
N THR A 50 0.29 -4.52 -3.99
CA THR A 50 -0.29 -5.38 -2.94
C THR A 50 -1.81 -5.27 -2.85
N ILE A 51 -2.39 -4.10 -3.10
CA ILE A 51 -3.86 -3.99 -3.08
C ILE A 51 -4.46 -4.47 -4.40
N LEU A 52 -3.81 -4.20 -5.52
CA LEU A 52 -4.39 -4.47 -6.85
C LEU A 52 -4.03 -5.85 -7.43
N PHE A 53 -3.19 -6.68 -6.80
CA PHE A 53 -2.79 -7.97 -7.39
C PHE A 53 -3.96 -8.96 -7.50
N ASP A 54 -4.86 -9.00 -6.51
CA ASP A 54 -6.00 -9.92 -6.48
C ASP A 54 -7.30 -9.28 -7.00
N GLU A 55 -7.25 -7.97 -7.29
CA GLU A 55 -8.42 -7.23 -7.78
C GLU A 55 -8.75 -7.61 -9.22
N LYS A 56 -9.96 -8.18 -9.40
CA LYS A 56 -10.51 -8.52 -10.72
C LYS A 56 -10.94 -7.27 -11.49
N LYS A 57 -11.37 -6.23 -10.77
CA LYS A 57 -11.80 -4.95 -11.35
C LYS A 57 -10.93 -3.83 -10.77
N LEU A 58 -10.12 -3.24 -11.64
CA LEU A 58 -9.33 -2.08 -11.26
C LEU A 58 -10.26 -0.88 -11.04
N PRO A 59 -10.06 -0.10 -9.95
CA PRO A 59 -10.81 1.13 -9.76
C PRO A 59 -10.55 2.11 -10.91
N LYS A 60 -11.52 2.99 -11.19
CA LYS A 60 -11.33 4.03 -12.20
C LYS A 60 -10.36 5.06 -11.62
N MET A 61 -9.30 5.38 -12.37
CA MET A 61 -8.36 6.43 -12.02
C MET A 61 -9.08 7.78 -12.04
N THR A 62 -8.92 8.57 -10.98
CA THR A 62 -9.34 9.97 -10.92
C THR A 62 -8.28 10.84 -11.58
N ASP A 63 -8.69 11.92 -12.24
CA ASP A 63 -7.75 12.85 -12.83
C ASP A 63 -6.89 13.49 -11.71
N PRO A 64 -5.55 13.43 -11.80
CA PRO A 64 -4.67 14.07 -10.83
C PRO A 64 -4.95 15.57 -10.65
N ALA A 65 -5.53 16.25 -11.65
CA ALA A 65 -5.89 17.67 -11.57
C ALA A 65 -7.13 17.94 -10.70
N GLU A 66 -7.99 16.95 -10.46
CA GLU A 66 -9.19 17.08 -9.62
C GLU A 66 -8.87 16.87 -8.12
N ILE A 67 -7.69 16.34 -7.80
CA ILE A 67 -7.26 16.07 -6.43
C ILE A 67 -6.86 17.38 -5.76
N LYS A 68 -7.76 17.92 -4.95
CA LYS A 68 -7.49 19.09 -4.12
C LYS A 68 -6.59 18.70 -2.95
N ILE A 69 -5.42 19.33 -2.89
CA ILE A 69 -4.52 19.23 -1.75
C ILE A 69 -4.79 20.44 -0.86
N GLU A 70 -5.26 20.20 0.36
CA GLU A 70 -5.54 21.27 1.32
C GLU A 70 -4.33 21.59 2.22
N GLU A 71 -3.33 20.70 2.27
CA GLU A 71 -2.19 20.82 3.18
C GLU A 71 -0.95 21.42 2.50
N PRO A 72 -0.26 22.39 3.16
CA PRO A 72 0.95 22.99 2.63
C PRO A 72 2.10 21.99 2.60
N GLY A 73 2.71 21.80 1.43
CA GLY A 73 3.86 20.90 1.23
C GLY A 73 3.49 19.49 0.74
N ALA A 74 2.20 19.15 0.70
CA ALA A 74 1.76 17.92 0.07
C ALA A 74 1.71 18.09 -1.46
N PHE A 75 2.07 17.02 -2.19
CA PHE A 75 2.08 17.01 -3.64
C PHE A 75 1.48 15.71 -4.19
N VAL A 76 0.88 15.80 -5.39
CA VAL A 76 0.35 14.65 -6.11
C VAL A 76 1.37 14.21 -7.16
N THR A 77 1.58 12.91 -7.26
CA THR A 77 2.43 12.31 -8.28
C THR A 77 1.81 11.02 -8.81
N LEU A 78 2.19 10.63 -10.02
CA LEU A 78 1.73 9.39 -10.63
C LEU A 78 2.69 8.27 -10.28
N VAL A 79 2.18 7.23 -9.63
CA VAL A 79 2.95 6.04 -9.28
C VAL A 79 2.54 4.90 -10.20
N SER A 80 3.51 4.36 -10.95
CA SER A 80 3.32 3.18 -11.78
C SER A 80 3.75 1.93 -11.02
N THR A 81 2.95 0.86 -11.09
CA THR A 81 3.38 -0.46 -10.60
C THR A 81 3.11 -1.56 -11.62
N ASP A 82 3.91 -2.61 -11.55
CA ASP A 82 3.74 -3.83 -12.34
C ASP A 82 3.13 -4.93 -11.48
N LEU A 83 1.85 -5.22 -11.73
CA LEU A 83 1.10 -6.23 -10.97
C LEU A 83 1.65 -7.66 -11.17
N THR A 84 2.36 -7.91 -12.29
CA THR A 84 2.91 -9.25 -12.54
C THR A 84 4.08 -9.57 -11.61
N LYS A 85 4.89 -8.57 -11.26
CA LYS A 85 5.98 -8.69 -10.28
C LYS A 85 5.44 -8.82 -8.87
N SER A 86 4.45 -8.01 -8.50
CA SER A 86 3.83 -8.10 -7.17
C SER A 86 3.22 -9.48 -6.93
N ALA A 87 2.48 -10.04 -7.91
CA ALA A 87 1.93 -11.39 -7.79
C ALA A 87 3.00 -12.50 -7.62
N ALA A 88 4.19 -12.32 -8.19
CA ALA A 88 5.30 -13.26 -8.04
C ALA A 88 5.88 -13.27 -6.61
N ASN A 89 5.88 -12.12 -5.93
CA ASN A 89 6.34 -12.01 -4.55
C ASN A 89 5.42 -12.75 -3.57
N PHE A 90 4.10 -12.72 -3.78
CA PHE A 90 3.12 -13.41 -2.92
C PHE A 90 3.05 -14.93 -3.12
N LYS A 91 3.48 -15.47 -4.27
CA LYS A 91 3.49 -16.92 -4.50
C LYS A 91 4.50 -17.68 -3.64
N LYS A 92 5.43 -17.00 -2.97
CA LYS A 92 6.37 -17.63 -2.04
C LYS A 92 5.69 -17.84 -0.69
N THR A 93 4.81 -18.83 -0.60
CA THR A 93 4.25 -19.26 0.68
C THR A 93 5.37 -19.83 1.56
N VAL A 94 5.68 -19.15 2.67
CA VAL A 94 6.64 -19.64 3.66
C VAL A 94 5.88 -20.28 4.82
N ARG A 95 5.98 -21.59 4.99
CA ARG A 95 5.45 -22.29 6.17
C ARG A 95 6.30 -21.93 7.39
N LYS A 96 5.67 -21.37 8.43
CA LYS A 96 6.28 -21.17 9.75
C LYS A 96 5.50 -21.98 10.79
N ASN A 97 6.20 -22.77 11.60
CA ASN A 97 5.60 -23.42 12.76
C ASN A 97 5.67 -22.46 13.96
N CYS A 98 4.53 -22.16 14.57
CA CYS A 98 4.45 -21.41 15.82
C CYS A 98 3.78 -22.28 16.89
N ILE A 99 4.32 -22.32 18.10
CA ILE A 99 3.69 -22.99 19.25
C ILE A 99 2.76 -21.97 19.92
N ILE A 100 1.45 -22.27 19.95
CA ILE A 100 0.45 -21.44 20.62
C ILE A 100 0.22 -22.03 22.01
N ASN A 101 0.68 -21.35 23.06
CA ASN A 101 0.43 -21.77 24.44
C ASN A 101 -1.01 -21.49 24.83
N ASN A 102 -1.80 -22.53 25.07
CA ASN A 102 -3.17 -22.41 25.55
C ASN A 102 -3.18 -22.31 27.09
N LYS A 103 -3.06 -21.10 27.65
CA LYS A 103 -3.23 -20.87 29.09
C LYS A 103 -4.74 -20.96 29.41
N LYS A 104 -5.15 -22.09 29.98
CA LYS A 104 -6.51 -22.31 30.49
C LYS A 104 -6.89 -21.19 31.47
N PHE A 105 -7.91 -20.40 31.14
CA PHE A 105 -8.61 -19.56 32.11
C PHE A 105 -9.25 -20.49 33.15
N ARG A 106 -8.74 -20.50 34.38
CA ARG A 106 -9.43 -21.13 35.51
C ARG A 106 -10.61 -20.24 35.83
N ASN A 107 -11.82 -20.66 35.46
CA ASN A 107 -13.04 -20.08 36.02
C ASN A 107 -13.04 -20.37 37.52
N SER A 108 -12.90 -19.33 38.32
CA SER A 108 -13.28 -19.33 39.73
C SER A 108 -14.81 -19.44 39.77
N ILE A 109 -15.30 -20.60 40.20
CA ILE A 109 -16.68 -20.78 40.61
C ILE A 109 -16.70 -20.42 42.10
N ASP A 110 -17.36 -19.31 42.42
CA ASP A 110 -18.03 -19.11 43.71
C ASP A 110 -19.40 -19.78 43.66
#